data_AF-A0A175W943-F1
#
_entry.id   AF-A0A175W943-F1
#
_cell.length_a   1.000
_cell.length_b   1.000
_cell.length_c   1.000
_cell.angle_alpha   90.00
_cell.angle_beta   90.00
_cell.angle_gamma   90.00
#
_symmetry.space_group_name_H-M   'P 1'
#
loop_
_entity.id
_entity.type
_entity.pdbx_description
1 polymer ?
#
loop_
_entity_poly.entity_id
_entity_poly.type
_entity_poly.pdbx_seq_one_letter_code
_entity_poly.pdbx_strand_id
1 'polypeptide(L)'
;MDTEIRNSVDSYPEHIADANRPPGLEEPLVNGAQPIPMSTFSIQPPLPARSFWKQKCSHSTMLRLYKEMFMCDSCKRWCEFGFVYLCTMDSDPLIMDAKTKGLRPEFDEIGAHFTKEMTLGKFGADARSKKYSLLNEMSKEQMCSYTPQQLNLLLSQRDHVHETISCERSLAKHPVFYYARQKYPDDRRPWVPDRNCACWYSTCHRCRRSRDKAWVSLNGVLNGDISPTVAVGFPLRYMGGRRYADAEVVKNIGYRPVPLVRTASRF
;
A
#
# COMPACT_ATOMS: atom_id res chain seq x y z
N MET A 1 -47.26 33.70 3.77
CA MET A 1 -47.10 33.84 2.31
C MET A 1 -46.45 32.56 1.83
N ASP A 2 -47.31 31.61 1.46
CA ASP A 2 -46.90 30.35 0.87
C ASP A 2 -46.35 30.61 -0.52
N THR A 3 -45.15 30.11 -0.79
CA THR A 3 -44.63 30.00 -2.16
C THR A 3 -44.10 28.59 -2.33
N GLU A 4 -44.98 27.72 -2.83
CA GLU A 4 -44.64 26.40 -3.34
C GLU A 4 -43.76 26.58 -4.59
N ILE A 5 -42.60 25.92 -4.61
CA ILE A 5 -41.86 25.67 -5.84
C ILE A 5 -41.90 24.16 -6.09
N ARG A 6 -42.86 23.77 -6.93
CA ARG A 6 -42.89 22.50 -7.67
C ARG A 6 -42.08 22.68 -8.96
N ASN A 7 -41.19 21.73 -9.26
CA ASN A 7 -40.76 21.31 -10.62
C ASN A 7 -40.10 19.92 -10.48
N SER A 8 -40.83 18.86 -10.83
CA SER A 8 -40.62 17.96 -11.99
C SER A 8 -39.25 17.26 -11.98
N VAL A 9 -39.16 16.00 -11.54
CA VAL A 9 -39.36 14.76 -12.33
C VAL A 9 -38.53 14.76 -13.62
N ASP A 10 -37.31 14.24 -13.53
CA ASP A 10 -36.58 13.64 -14.64
C ASP A 10 -36.10 12.24 -14.23
N SER A 11 -36.87 11.26 -14.69
CA SER A 11 -36.52 9.90 -15.13
C SER A 11 -35.14 9.32 -14.78
N TYR A 12 -35.13 8.23 -13.99
CA TYR A 12 -34.34 7.04 -14.32
C TYR A 12 -35.24 5.80 -14.13
N PRO A 13 -35.15 4.79 -15.02
CA PRO A 13 -36.27 3.91 -15.30
C PRO A 13 -36.38 2.74 -14.31
N GLU A 14 -37.54 2.67 -13.66
CA GLU A 14 -38.09 1.43 -13.13
C GLU A 14 -38.56 0.56 -14.30
N HIS A 15 -37.79 -0.46 -14.67
CA HIS A 15 -38.32 -1.66 -15.32
C HIS A 15 -37.30 -2.77 -15.09
N ILE A 16 -37.58 -3.64 -14.12
CA ILE A 16 -37.66 -5.10 -14.25
C ILE A 16 -38.39 -5.55 -12.96
N ALA A 17 -39.69 -5.29 -12.94
CA ALA A 17 -40.62 -6.19 -12.26
C ALA A 17 -41.04 -7.25 -13.29
N ASP A 18 -41.28 -8.46 -12.80
CA ASP A 18 -41.80 -9.64 -13.49
C ASP A 18 -40.83 -10.54 -14.29
N ALA A 19 -40.19 -11.45 -13.55
CA ALA A 19 -39.91 -12.80 -14.04
C ALA A 19 -40.21 -13.85 -12.95
N ASN A 20 -41.39 -13.74 -12.33
CA ASN A 20 -42.03 -14.84 -11.59
C ASN A 20 -43.08 -15.49 -12.51
N ARG A 21 -42.67 -16.28 -13.52
CA ARG A 21 -43.51 -17.36 -14.09
C ARG A 21 -42.71 -18.38 -14.95
N PRO A 22 -42.93 -19.70 -14.79
CA PRO A 22 -42.46 -20.76 -15.71
C PRO A 22 -43.56 -21.09 -16.76
N PRO A 23 -43.47 -22.11 -17.65
CA PRO A 23 -42.39 -23.04 -18.00
C PRO A 23 -42.11 -23.15 -19.52
N GLY A 24 -41.04 -23.87 -19.88
CA GLY A 24 -40.96 -24.60 -21.16
C GLY A 24 -39.92 -24.08 -22.16
N LEU A 25 -38.68 -24.53 -21.98
CA LEU A 25 -37.82 -25.02 -23.07
C LEU A 25 -36.67 -25.79 -22.42
N GLU A 26 -36.71 -27.10 -22.65
CA GLU A 26 -35.80 -28.11 -22.17
C GLU A 26 -34.43 -27.93 -22.83
N GLU A 27 -33.36 -27.74 -22.06
CA GLU A 27 -32.02 -28.18 -22.47
C GLU A 27 -31.29 -28.80 -21.27
N PRO A 28 -30.50 -29.86 -21.50
CA PRO A 28 -30.39 -30.95 -20.55
C PRO A 28 -29.42 -30.67 -19.40
N LEU A 29 -29.84 -31.12 -18.22
CA LEU A 29 -29.04 -31.28 -17.02
C LEU A 29 -27.72 -32.00 -17.33
N VAL A 30 -26.63 -31.23 -17.38
CA VAL A 30 -25.29 -31.79 -17.16
C VAL A 30 -25.25 -32.27 -15.72
N ASN A 31 -25.32 -33.59 -15.58
CA ASN A 31 -25.30 -34.36 -14.35
C ASN A 31 -24.34 -33.82 -13.29
N GLY A 32 -24.87 -33.63 -12.08
CA GLY A 32 -24.15 -33.78 -10.81
C GLY A 32 -22.83 -33.02 -10.69
N ALA A 33 -22.91 -31.75 -10.30
CA ALA A 33 -21.76 -31.01 -9.79
C ALA A 33 -21.26 -31.69 -8.49
N GLN A 34 -20.41 -32.69 -8.63
CA GLN A 34 -19.54 -33.15 -7.56
C GLN A 34 -18.70 -31.95 -7.09
N PRO A 35 -18.54 -31.74 -5.78
CA PRO A 35 -17.75 -30.62 -5.27
C PRO A 35 -16.35 -30.69 -5.85
N ILE A 36 -15.93 -29.62 -6.53
CA ILE A 36 -14.62 -29.50 -7.17
C ILE A 36 -13.55 -29.80 -6.11
N PRO A 37 -12.86 -30.95 -6.16
CA PRO A 37 -11.82 -31.22 -5.19
C PRO A 37 -10.70 -30.19 -5.43
N MET A 38 -10.14 -29.63 -4.34
CA MET A 38 -9.09 -28.61 -4.37
C MET A 38 -7.80 -29.03 -5.12
N SER A 39 -7.76 -30.23 -5.70
CA SER A 39 -6.70 -30.71 -6.57
C SER A 39 -6.75 -30.17 -8.01
N THR A 40 -7.82 -29.51 -8.45
CA THR A 40 -7.89 -28.91 -9.81
C THR A 40 -7.20 -27.55 -9.93
N PHE A 41 -6.66 -27.00 -8.85
CA PHE A 41 -5.55 -26.05 -9.01
C PHE A 41 -4.36 -26.84 -9.55
N SER A 42 -4.25 -26.90 -10.88
CA SER A 42 -3.05 -27.31 -11.55
C SER A 42 -1.93 -26.37 -11.09
N ILE A 43 -1.24 -26.76 -10.03
CA ILE A 43 0.04 -26.19 -9.66
C ILE A 43 0.99 -26.67 -10.75
N GLN A 44 0.94 -26.05 -11.92
CA GLN A 44 1.96 -26.26 -12.93
C GLN A 44 3.30 -25.98 -12.23
N PRO A 45 4.22 -26.97 -12.17
CA PRO A 45 5.55 -26.70 -11.66
C PRO A 45 6.16 -25.61 -12.55
N PRO A 46 6.67 -24.51 -11.97
CA PRO A 46 7.16 -23.41 -12.77
C PRO A 46 8.32 -23.91 -13.62
N LEU A 47 8.20 -23.80 -14.95
CA LEU A 47 9.32 -23.93 -15.87
C LEU A 47 10.48 -23.08 -15.33
N PRO A 48 11.72 -23.60 -15.26
CA PRO A 48 12.86 -22.85 -14.77
C PRO A 48 13.09 -21.66 -15.69
N ALA A 49 12.57 -20.51 -15.30
CA ALA A 49 12.78 -19.27 -16.03
C ALA A 49 14.28 -18.95 -15.94
N ARG A 50 14.94 -18.91 -17.09
CA ARG A 50 16.31 -18.40 -17.24
C ARG A 50 16.46 -17.14 -16.39
N SER A 51 17.32 -17.22 -15.38
CA SER A 51 17.63 -16.11 -14.48
C SER A 51 18.47 -15.08 -15.23
N PHE A 52 17.84 -14.27 -16.08
CA PHE A 52 18.38 -12.93 -16.27
C PHE A 52 18.20 -12.22 -14.93
N TRP A 53 19.29 -11.63 -14.43
CA TRP A 53 19.31 -10.86 -13.20
C TRP A 53 18.20 -9.80 -13.23
N LYS A 54 17.03 -10.11 -12.66
CA LYS A 54 15.96 -9.14 -12.50
C LYS A 54 16.34 -8.28 -11.32
N GLN A 55 16.45 -6.97 -11.53
CA GLN A 55 16.65 -6.02 -10.45
C GLN A 55 15.56 -6.26 -9.39
N LYS A 56 15.97 -6.80 -8.24
CA LYS A 56 15.10 -6.99 -7.09
C LYS A 56 15.24 -5.73 -6.25
N CYS A 57 14.12 -5.08 -5.97
CA CYS A 57 14.08 -4.06 -4.93
C CYS A 57 14.53 -4.68 -3.59
N SER A 58 15.58 -4.12 -2.99
CA SER A 58 16.12 -4.54 -1.69
C SER A 58 15.31 -3.98 -0.52
N HIS A 59 14.42 -3.02 -0.76
CA HIS A 59 13.63 -2.37 0.28
C HIS A 59 12.74 -3.38 1.03
N SER A 60 12.64 -3.18 2.35
CA SER A 60 11.91 -4.03 3.28
C SER A 60 10.43 -3.70 3.34
N THR A 61 10.07 -2.43 3.32
CA THR A 61 8.70 -1.94 3.48
C THR A 61 7.93 -2.02 2.17
N MET A 62 6.79 -2.70 2.21
CA MET A 62 5.86 -2.83 1.09
C MET A 62 4.42 -2.72 1.59
N LEU A 63 3.48 -2.43 0.69
CA LEU A 63 2.05 -2.54 0.96
C LEU A 63 1.40 -3.55 0.03
N ARG A 64 0.20 -4.02 0.39
CA ARG A 64 -0.64 -4.81 -0.53
C ARG A 64 -1.43 -3.84 -1.41
N LEU A 65 -1.23 -3.93 -2.72
CA LEU A 65 -2.07 -3.28 -3.72
C LEU A 65 -3.08 -4.28 -4.26
N TYR A 66 -4.36 -4.01 -4.06
CA TYR A 66 -5.44 -4.79 -4.62
C TYR A 66 -5.91 -4.15 -5.93
N LYS A 67 -5.74 -4.88 -7.03
CA LYS A 67 -6.30 -4.56 -8.35
C LYS A 67 -6.24 -5.83 -9.18
N GLU A 68 -7.27 -6.04 -9.99
CA GLU A 68 -7.40 -7.23 -10.84
C GLU A 68 -6.24 -7.39 -11.84
N MET A 69 -5.60 -6.28 -12.21
CA MET A 69 -4.58 -6.25 -13.27
C MET A 69 -3.24 -5.69 -12.80
N PHE A 70 -2.61 -6.29 -11.77
CA PHE A 70 -1.19 -6.05 -11.51
C PHE A 70 -0.32 -7.22 -11.98
N MET A 71 0.66 -6.89 -12.81
CA MET A 71 1.71 -7.82 -13.26
C MET A 71 2.88 -7.76 -12.30
N CYS A 72 3.34 -8.91 -11.81
CA CYS A 72 4.53 -9.00 -10.97
C CYS A 72 5.79 -8.64 -11.77
N ASP A 73 6.62 -7.71 -11.30
CA ASP A 73 7.87 -7.36 -11.97
C ASP A 73 8.87 -8.51 -12.03
N SER A 74 8.79 -9.42 -11.05
CA SER A 74 9.70 -10.56 -10.95
C SER A 74 9.33 -11.73 -11.85
N CYS A 75 8.06 -12.15 -11.97
CA CYS A 75 7.67 -13.27 -12.84
C CYS A 75 6.97 -12.85 -14.13
N LYS A 76 6.60 -11.58 -14.27
CA LYS A 76 5.80 -11.06 -15.39
C LYS A 76 4.46 -11.80 -15.58
N ARG A 77 3.92 -12.35 -14.48
CA ARG A 77 2.60 -12.97 -14.41
C ARG A 77 1.64 -12.09 -13.62
N TRP A 78 0.37 -12.18 -13.95
CA TRP A 78 -0.73 -11.65 -13.13
C TRP A 78 -0.75 -12.37 -11.78
N CYS A 79 -1.12 -11.67 -10.71
CA CYS A 79 -1.19 -12.29 -9.40
C CYS A 79 -2.49 -13.08 -9.21
N GLU A 80 -2.37 -14.37 -8.90
CA GLU A 80 -3.47 -15.30 -8.62
C GLU A 80 -4.33 -14.86 -7.42
N PHE A 81 -3.77 -14.12 -6.46
CA PHE A 81 -4.46 -13.68 -5.25
C PHE A 81 -5.21 -12.35 -5.38
N GLY A 82 -5.19 -11.70 -6.56
CA GLY A 82 -5.82 -10.39 -6.78
C GLY A 82 -5.09 -9.20 -6.13
N PHE A 83 -3.88 -9.41 -5.58
CA PHE A 83 -3.05 -8.34 -5.04
C PHE A 83 -1.56 -8.53 -5.31
N VAL A 84 -0.78 -7.45 -5.36
CA VAL A 84 0.69 -7.49 -5.40
C VAL A 84 1.28 -6.70 -4.24
N TYR A 85 2.52 -7.00 -3.87
CA TYR A 85 3.29 -6.16 -2.96
C TYR A 85 3.96 -5.03 -3.74
N LEU A 86 3.65 -3.78 -3.41
CA LEU A 86 4.33 -2.60 -3.95
C LEU A 86 5.32 -2.05 -2.92
N CYS A 87 6.53 -1.71 -3.37
CA CYS A 87 7.50 -0.96 -2.56
C CYS A 87 6.99 0.46 -2.25
N THR A 88 7.06 0.87 -0.99
CA THR A 88 6.60 2.21 -0.54
C THR A 88 7.72 3.13 -0.06
N MET A 89 8.98 2.67 -0.07
CA MET A 89 10.10 3.44 0.50
C MET A 89 10.21 4.86 -0.09
N ASP A 90 10.03 4.98 -1.41
CA ASP A 90 10.06 6.28 -2.09
C ASP A 90 8.69 6.98 -2.09
N SER A 91 7.60 6.25 -1.83
CA SER A 91 6.24 6.78 -1.82
C SER A 91 5.98 7.66 -0.61
N ASP A 92 6.43 7.25 0.58
CA ASP A 92 6.21 8.01 1.82
C ASP A 92 6.80 9.44 1.74
N PRO A 93 8.10 9.64 1.37
CA PRO A 93 8.66 10.97 1.17
C PRO A 93 7.95 11.79 0.09
N LEU A 94 7.53 11.15 -1.01
CA LEU A 94 6.83 11.84 -2.11
C LEU A 94 5.45 12.37 -1.69
N ILE A 95 4.72 11.60 -0.87
CA ILE A 95 3.42 11.99 -0.34
C ILE A 95 3.58 13.17 0.65
N MET A 96 4.59 13.11 1.51
CA MET A 96 4.92 14.21 2.43
C MET A 96 5.33 15.48 1.69
N ASP A 97 6.14 15.34 0.64
CA ASP A 97 6.55 16.46 -0.19
C ASP A 97 5.37 17.09 -0.94
N ALA A 98 4.42 16.27 -1.43
CA ALA A 98 3.19 16.75 -2.04
C ALA A 98 2.38 17.62 -1.05
N LYS A 99 2.19 17.16 0.20
CA LYS A 99 1.53 17.96 1.25
C LYS A 99 2.28 19.26 1.52
N THR A 100 3.62 19.20 1.61
CA THR A 100 4.47 20.38 1.87
C THR A 100 4.34 21.42 0.76
N LYS A 101 4.12 20.99 -0.49
CA LYS A 101 3.87 21.86 -1.66
C LYS A 101 2.42 22.35 -1.77
N GLY A 102 1.56 22.06 -0.78
CA GLY A 102 0.14 22.46 -0.78
C GLY A 102 -0.75 21.60 -1.67
N LEU A 103 -0.26 20.46 -2.16
CA LEU A 103 -1.09 19.49 -2.88
C LEU A 103 -1.86 18.61 -1.87
N ARG A 104 -3.03 18.11 -2.28
CA ARG A 104 -3.86 17.18 -1.51
C ARG A 104 -3.57 15.74 -1.95
N PRO A 105 -2.74 14.96 -1.22
CA PRO A 105 -2.42 13.59 -1.62
C PRO A 105 -3.50 12.56 -1.28
N GLU A 106 -4.43 12.90 -0.38
CA GLU A 106 -5.56 12.05 -0.01
C GLU A 106 -6.56 11.86 -1.15
N PHE A 107 -7.26 10.72 -1.15
CA PHE A 107 -8.35 10.47 -2.11
C PHE A 107 -9.76 10.59 -1.49
N ASP A 108 -9.88 10.72 -0.16
CA ASP A 108 -11.15 10.80 0.55
C ASP A 108 -11.06 11.60 1.87
N GLU A 109 -12.21 11.80 2.53
CA GLU A 109 -12.35 12.61 3.75
C GLU A 109 -11.59 12.03 4.95
N ILE A 110 -11.62 10.72 5.12
CA ILE A 110 -10.87 10.07 6.19
C ILE A 110 -9.35 10.22 5.94
N GLY A 111 -8.93 10.20 4.67
CA GLY A 111 -7.56 10.46 4.26
C GLY A 111 -7.18 11.90 4.57
N ALA A 112 -8.09 12.86 4.34
CA ALA A 112 -7.88 14.27 4.69
C ALA A 112 -7.68 14.45 6.21
N HIS A 113 -8.39 13.67 7.03
CA HIS A 113 -8.19 13.64 8.48
C HIS A 113 -6.79 13.17 8.85
N PHE A 114 -6.40 11.96 8.44
CA PHE A 114 -5.09 11.40 8.81
C PHE A 114 -3.91 12.10 8.14
N THR A 115 -4.11 12.76 7.00
CA THR A 115 -3.07 13.56 6.35
C THR A 115 -2.59 14.70 7.25
N LYS A 116 -3.40 15.18 8.21
CA LYS A 116 -2.96 16.18 9.18
C LYS A 116 -1.87 15.63 10.13
N GLU A 117 -1.98 14.36 10.49
CA GLU A 117 -1.14 13.68 11.49
C GLU A 117 0.02 12.88 10.89
N MET A 118 0.05 12.70 9.57
CA MET A 118 1.07 11.88 8.93
C MET A 118 2.50 12.43 9.08
N THR A 119 3.46 11.53 9.23
CA THR A 119 4.87 11.83 9.46
C THR A 119 5.77 10.75 8.86
N LEU A 120 7.03 11.07 8.54
CA LEU A 120 8.06 10.06 8.20
C LEU A 120 8.64 9.37 9.44
N GLY A 121 8.12 9.70 10.62
CA GLY A 121 8.43 9.10 11.89
C GLY A 121 9.60 9.75 12.62
N LYS A 122 9.72 9.42 13.91
CA LYS A 122 10.76 9.98 14.80
C LYS A 122 12.18 9.72 14.29
N PHE A 123 12.37 8.59 13.62
CA PHE A 123 13.64 8.17 13.03
C PHE A 123 13.69 8.36 11.50
N GLY A 124 12.73 9.12 10.96
CA GLY A 124 12.60 9.42 9.54
C GLY A 124 13.80 10.20 8.99
N ALA A 125 13.95 10.15 7.67
CA ALA A 125 15.06 10.82 6.98
C ALA A 125 14.99 12.35 7.09
N ASP A 126 13.79 12.90 7.19
CA ASP A 126 13.54 14.33 7.46
C ASP A 126 13.96 14.73 8.87
N ALA A 127 13.62 13.94 9.89
CA ALA A 127 14.02 14.18 11.27
C ALA A 127 15.55 14.11 11.40
N ARG A 128 16.15 13.08 10.78
CA ARG A 128 17.61 12.82 10.75
C ARG A 128 18.41 13.75 9.85
N SER A 129 17.76 14.59 9.06
CA SER A 129 18.45 15.61 8.28
C SER A 129 19.06 16.71 9.16
N LYS A 130 18.54 16.87 10.39
CA LYS A 130 19.02 17.85 11.35
C LYS A 130 20.24 17.29 12.09
N LYS A 131 21.34 18.04 12.08
CA LYS A 131 22.63 17.69 12.71
C LYS A 131 22.50 17.09 14.11
N TYR A 132 21.71 17.73 14.97
CA TYR A 132 21.53 17.33 16.37
C TYR A 132 20.26 16.50 16.63
N SER A 133 19.64 15.91 15.59
CA SER A 133 18.43 15.08 15.73
C SER A 133 18.60 13.90 16.68
N LEU A 134 19.82 13.38 16.76
CA LEU A 134 20.19 12.25 17.61
C LEU A 134 19.69 12.43 19.05
N LEU A 135 19.82 13.65 19.60
CA LEU A 135 19.42 13.92 20.98
C LEU A 135 17.90 13.80 21.17
N ASN A 136 17.12 14.11 20.14
CA ASN A 136 15.67 13.95 20.13
C ASN A 136 15.23 12.51 19.88
N GLU A 137 16.09 11.71 19.24
CA GLU A 137 15.85 10.29 18.96
C GLU A 137 15.91 9.43 20.24
N MET A 138 16.71 9.84 21.21
CA MET A 138 16.95 9.10 22.45
C MET A 138 15.82 9.27 23.46
N SER A 139 15.53 8.21 24.22
CA SER A 139 14.72 8.32 25.44
C SER A 139 15.51 9.02 26.55
N LYS A 140 14.83 9.50 27.59
CA LYS A 140 15.48 10.08 28.78
C LYS A 140 16.42 9.07 29.46
N GLU A 141 16.00 7.82 29.55
CA GLU A 141 16.80 6.73 30.11
C GLU A 141 18.07 6.48 29.28
N GLN A 142 17.94 6.44 27.95
CA GLN A 142 19.09 6.35 27.06
C GLN A 142 20.03 7.52 27.28
N MET A 143 19.51 8.75 27.33
CA MET A 143 20.31 9.96 27.55
C MET A 143 21.13 9.89 28.85
N CYS A 144 20.56 9.35 29.93
CA CYS A 144 21.27 9.16 31.21
C CYS A 144 22.27 8.00 31.20
N SER A 145 22.08 7.00 30.32
CA SER A 145 22.95 5.83 30.24
C SER A 145 24.27 6.08 29.49
N TYR A 146 24.32 7.07 28.61
CA TYR A 146 25.53 7.38 27.84
C TYR A 146 26.44 8.36 28.57
N THR A 147 27.75 8.13 28.48
CA THR A 147 28.75 9.11 28.93
C THR A 147 28.82 10.29 27.95
N PRO A 148 29.26 11.48 28.39
CA PRO A 148 29.47 12.63 27.50
C PRO A 148 30.41 12.31 26.33
N GLN A 149 31.43 11.47 26.56
CA GLN A 149 32.36 11.04 25.51
C GLN A 149 31.67 10.15 24.46
N GLN A 150 30.79 9.25 24.88
CA GLN A 150 30.00 8.42 23.96
C GLN A 150 29.01 9.27 23.15
N LEU A 151 28.34 10.23 23.79
CA LEU A 151 27.44 11.15 23.09
C LEU A 151 28.18 11.98 22.04
N ASN A 152 29.36 12.50 22.39
CA ASN A 152 30.21 13.24 21.45
C ASN A 152 30.63 12.35 20.26
N LEU A 153 31.00 11.09 20.52
CA LEU A 153 31.31 10.14 19.45
C LEU A 153 30.13 9.93 18.51
N LEU A 154 28.92 9.71 19.04
CA LEU A 154 27.72 9.51 18.22
C LEU A 154 27.35 10.76 17.40
N LEU A 155 27.53 11.96 17.97
CA LEU A 155 27.36 13.21 17.25
C LEU A 155 28.41 13.37 16.15
N SER A 156 29.68 13.08 16.44
CA SER A 156 30.78 13.13 15.47
C SER A 156 30.56 12.14 14.31
N GLN A 157 30.04 10.95 14.59
CA GLN A 157 29.68 9.97 13.55
C GLN A 157 28.55 10.50 12.65
N ARG A 158 27.54 11.16 13.23
CA ARG A 158 26.45 11.75 12.45
C ARG A 158 26.95 12.92 11.60
N ASP A 159 27.76 13.80 12.17
CA ASP A 159 28.41 14.91 11.46
C ASP A 159 29.21 14.40 10.27
N HIS A 160 30.03 13.36 10.50
CA HIS A 160 30.81 12.72 9.44
C HIS A 160 29.93 12.21 8.30
N VAL A 161 28.81 11.53 8.59
CA VAL A 161 27.87 11.07 7.56
C VAL A 161 27.28 12.23 6.77
N HIS A 162 26.91 13.33 7.42
CA HIS A 162 26.40 14.52 6.73
C HIS A 162 27.47 15.15 5.81
N GLU A 163 28.72 15.24 6.28
CA GLU A 163 29.85 15.73 5.50
C GLU A 163 30.13 14.83 4.30
N THR A 164 30.16 13.50 4.49
CA THR A 164 30.33 12.54 3.40
C THR A 164 29.23 12.70 2.34
N ILE A 165 27.96 12.77 2.74
CA ILE A 165 26.84 12.98 1.80
C ILE A 165 27.02 14.30 1.05
N SER A 166 27.39 15.38 1.73
CA SER A 166 27.63 16.69 1.10
C SER A 166 28.78 16.63 0.07
N CYS A 167 29.89 15.99 0.44
CA CYS A 167 31.04 15.78 -0.44
C CYS A 167 30.66 14.96 -1.67
N GLU A 168 29.99 13.82 -1.50
CA GLU A 168 29.53 12.96 -2.60
C GLU A 168 28.60 13.72 -3.57
N ARG A 169 27.70 14.56 -3.05
CA ARG A 169 26.81 15.39 -3.87
C ARG A 169 27.56 16.45 -4.68
N SER A 170 28.70 16.95 -4.18
CA SER A 170 29.58 17.87 -4.90
C SER A 170 30.38 17.18 -6.02
N LEU A 171 30.66 15.87 -5.88
CA LEU A 171 31.36 15.04 -6.86
C LEU A 171 30.47 14.57 -8.02
N ALA A 172 29.48 15.37 -8.42
CA ALA A 172 28.41 15.04 -9.38
C ALA A 172 28.88 14.50 -10.75
N LYS A 173 30.17 14.65 -11.09
CA LYS A 173 30.76 14.11 -12.32
C LYS A 173 31.05 12.60 -12.26
N HIS A 174 31.11 11.99 -11.08
CA HIS A 174 31.34 10.55 -10.98
C HIS A 174 30.05 9.77 -11.33
N PRO A 175 30.10 8.73 -12.17
CA PRO A 175 28.92 7.99 -12.62
C PRO A 175 28.02 7.47 -11.48
N VAL A 176 28.63 7.04 -10.35
CA VAL A 176 27.89 6.56 -9.17
C VAL A 176 27.07 7.69 -8.52
N PHE A 177 27.64 8.90 -8.42
CA PHE A 177 26.97 10.04 -7.79
C PHE A 177 25.99 10.75 -8.74
N TYR A 178 26.19 10.61 -10.06
CA TYR A 178 25.26 11.13 -11.07
C TYR A 178 23.84 10.58 -10.88
N TYR A 179 23.70 9.26 -10.72
CA TYR A 179 22.39 8.63 -10.48
C TYR A 179 21.78 9.09 -9.15
N ALA A 180 22.58 9.17 -8.08
CA ALA A 180 22.11 9.63 -6.78
C ALA A 180 21.58 11.08 -6.84
N ARG A 181 22.25 11.96 -7.58
CA ARG A 181 21.83 13.35 -7.80
C ARG A 181 20.57 13.45 -8.66
N GLN A 182 20.45 12.62 -9.70
CA GLN A 182 19.23 12.53 -10.50
C GLN A 182 18.05 12.04 -9.66
N LYS A 183 18.27 11.01 -8.83
CA LYS A 183 17.23 10.46 -7.96
C LYS A 183 16.86 11.43 -6.83
N TYR A 184 17.79 12.17 -6.24
CA TYR A 184 17.52 13.09 -5.14
C TYR A 184 17.99 14.51 -5.49
N PRO A 185 17.25 15.24 -6.34
CA PRO A 185 17.71 16.50 -6.91
C PRO A 185 17.75 17.68 -5.92
N ASP A 186 16.96 17.65 -4.85
CA ASP A 186 16.85 18.74 -3.88
C ASP A 186 17.83 18.56 -2.72
N ASP A 187 18.83 19.45 -2.61
CA ASP A 187 19.81 19.46 -1.53
C ASP A 187 19.20 19.82 -0.16
N ARG A 188 18.08 20.54 -0.12
CA ARG A 188 17.39 20.89 1.13
C ARG A 188 16.51 19.76 1.64
N ARG A 189 16.15 18.82 0.76
CA ARG A 189 15.32 17.65 1.05
C ARG A 189 15.90 16.40 0.37
N PRO A 190 17.14 15.98 0.72
CA PRO A 190 17.86 14.92 0.03
C PRO A 190 17.23 13.52 0.18
N TRP A 191 16.17 13.37 0.98
CA TRP A 191 15.38 12.15 1.13
C TRP A 191 14.14 12.10 0.24
N VAL A 192 13.78 13.19 -0.44
CA VAL A 192 12.65 13.23 -1.37
C VAL A 192 13.17 12.85 -2.77
N PRO A 193 12.77 11.69 -3.31
CA PRO A 193 13.22 11.29 -4.62
C PRO A 193 12.50 12.06 -5.73
N ASP A 194 13.12 12.14 -6.91
CA ASP A 194 12.45 12.52 -8.14
C ASP A 194 11.39 11.47 -8.50
N ARG A 195 10.22 11.93 -8.93
CA ARG A 195 9.08 11.05 -9.24
C ARG A 195 9.40 10.03 -10.33
N ASN A 196 10.26 10.38 -11.29
CA ASN A 196 10.65 9.51 -12.39
C ASN A 196 11.70 8.47 -11.97
N CYS A 197 12.38 8.69 -10.85
CA CYS A 197 13.38 7.78 -10.29
C CYS A 197 12.86 7.00 -9.07
N ALA A 198 11.61 7.21 -8.68
CA ALA A 198 10.99 6.54 -7.55
C ALA A 198 10.82 5.03 -7.80
N CYS A 199 11.03 4.22 -6.77
CA CYS A 199 10.87 2.78 -6.83
C CYS A 199 9.39 2.38 -6.87
N TRP A 200 8.93 1.90 -8.03
CA TRP A 200 7.59 1.34 -8.25
C TRP A 200 7.57 -0.19 -8.30
N TYR A 201 8.60 -0.83 -7.74
CA TYR A 201 8.75 -2.28 -7.83
C TYR A 201 7.57 -3.01 -7.18
N SER A 202 6.93 -3.85 -7.99
CA SER A 202 5.78 -4.66 -7.61
C SER A 202 6.08 -6.15 -7.73
N THR A 203 5.60 -6.96 -6.80
CA THR A 203 5.90 -8.41 -6.82
C THR A 203 4.77 -9.24 -6.24
N CYS A 204 4.53 -10.43 -6.80
CA CYS A 204 3.54 -11.35 -6.29
C CYS A 204 4.06 -12.13 -5.07
N HIS A 205 3.13 -12.67 -4.29
CA HIS A 205 3.44 -13.50 -3.13
C HIS A 205 4.39 -14.68 -3.46
N ARG A 206 4.21 -15.32 -4.62
CA ARG A 206 5.05 -16.45 -5.07
C ARG A 206 6.50 -16.02 -5.32
N CYS A 207 6.73 -14.83 -5.89
CA CYS A 207 8.08 -14.35 -6.23
C CYS A 207 8.84 -13.76 -5.04
N ARG A 208 8.13 -13.27 -4.03
CA ARG A 208 8.72 -12.74 -2.81
C ARG A 208 8.16 -13.46 -1.59
N ARG A 209 8.49 -14.75 -1.47
CA ARG A 209 8.23 -15.58 -0.28
C ARG A 209 8.97 -15.00 0.92
N SER A 210 8.26 -14.22 1.71
CA SER A 210 8.75 -13.63 2.96
C SER A 210 7.55 -13.31 3.83
N ARG A 211 7.74 -13.22 5.16
CA ARG A 211 6.71 -12.82 6.13
C ARG A 211 5.98 -11.55 5.68
N ASP A 212 4.77 -11.32 6.21
CA ASP A 212 3.98 -10.13 5.91
C ASP A 212 4.83 -8.86 5.92
N LYS A 213 4.98 -8.26 4.73
CA LYS A 213 5.79 -7.05 4.49
C LYS A 213 4.98 -5.76 4.58
N ALA A 214 3.66 -5.91 4.48
CA ALA A 214 2.70 -4.87 4.76
C ALA A 214 2.34 -4.98 6.23
N TRP A 215 2.98 -4.15 7.04
CA TRP A 215 2.67 -4.00 8.45
C TRP A 215 2.55 -2.52 8.76
N VAL A 216 1.67 -2.21 9.71
CA VAL A 216 1.51 -0.88 10.28
C VAL A 216 1.61 -1.06 11.79
N SER A 217 2.49 -0.28 12.44
CA SER A 217 2.59 -0.31 13.89
C SER A 217 1.34 0.30 14.51
N LEU A 218 0.51 -0.51 15.18
CA LEU A 218 -0.63 0.05 15.92
C LEU A 218 -0.16 1.01 17.02
N ASN A 219 0.92 0.66 17.74
CA ASN A 219 1.55 1.55 18.71
C ASN A 219 2.09 2.82 18.05
N GLY A 220 2.65 2.71 16.84
CA GLY A 220 3.09 3.88 16.07
C GLY A 220 1.92 4.81 15.77
N VAL A 221 0.84 4.26 15.22
CA VAL A 221 -0.40 5.01 14.92
C VAL A 221 -0.96 5.68 16.17
N LEU A 222 -1.04 4.95 17.29
CA LEU A 222 -1.52 5.51 18.57
C LEU A 222 -0.63 6.64 19.11
N ASN A 223 0.67 6.61 18.81
CA ASN A 223 1.63 7.65 19.18
C ASN A 223 1.73 8.77 18.12
N GLY A 224 0.84 8.82 17.13
CA GLY A 224 0.85 9.83 16.06
C GLY A 224 1.91 9.59 14.98
N ASP A 225 2.52 8.40 14.93
CA ASP A 225 3.47 8.00 13.89
C ASP A 225 2.74 7.25 12.76
N ILE A 226 1.90 7.99 12.03
CA ILE A 226 1.15 7.45 10.89
C ILE A 226 1.97 7.66 9.62
N SER A 227 2.37 6.57 8.96
CA SER A 227 3.10 6.69 7.71
C SER A 227 2.25 7.33 6.61
N PRO A 228 2.82 8.15 5.72
CA PRO A 228 2.08 8.91 4.73
C PRO A 228 1.25 8.02 3.80
N THR A 229 1.80 6.88 3.38
CA THR A 229 1.11 5.92 2.51
C THR A 229 -0.12 5.32 3.19
N VAL A 230 -0.10 5.13 4.52
CA VAL A 230 -1.25 4.66 5.31
C VAL A 230 -2.26 5.80 5.50
N ALA A 231 -1.80 6.98 5.88
CA ALA A 231 -2.65 8.15 6.15
C ALA A 231 -3.52 8.52 4.95
N VAL A 232 -2.95 8.56 3.75
CA VAL A 232 -3.69 8.90 2.53
C VAL A 232 -4.51 7.73 1.99
N GLY A 233 -4.39 6.53 2.58
CA GLY A 233 -5.00 5.30 2.09
C GLY A 233 -4.52 4.93 0.67
N PHE A 234 -3.24 5.14 0.39
CA PHE A 234 -2.62 4.92 -0.92
C PHE A 234 -3.01 3.59 -1.62
N PRO A 235 -3.05 2.42 -0.95
CA PRO A 235 -3.43 1.19 -1.63
C PRO A 235 -4.90 1.16 -2.06
N LEU A 236 -5.76 1.91 -1.38
CA LEU A 236 -7.20 1.97 -1.60
C LEU A 236 -7.56 2.87 -2.80
N ARG A 237 -6.68 3.82 -3.15
CA ARG A 237 -6.83 4.67 -4.34
C ARG A 237 -7.02 3.84 -5.61
N TYR A 238 -6.30 2.72 -5.74
CA TYR A 238 -6.38 1.85 -6.92
C TYR A 238 -7.66 0.99 -6.96
N MET A 239 -8.33 0.84 -5.82
CA MET A 239 -9.59 0.11 -5.70
C MET A 239 -10.82 0.98 -5.99
N GLY A 240 -10.63 2.29 -6.16
CA GLY A 240 -11.73 3.24 -6.35
C GLY A 240 -12.43 3.68 -5.06
N GLY A 241 -11.97 3.23 -3.89
CA GLY A 241 -12.57 3.60 -2.62
C GLY A 241 -12.09 2.74 -1.45
N ARG A 242 -12.44 3.14 -0.22
CA ARG A 242 -12.23 2.29 0.96
C ARG A 242 -13.21 1.12 0.93
N ARG A 243 -12.69 -0.10 1.07
CA ARG A 243 -13.54 -1.27 1.33
C ARG A 243 -13.94 -1.24 2.80
N TYR A 244 -15.16 -0.81 3.06
CA TYR A 244 -15.87 -1.17 4.28
C TYR A 244 -16.83 -2.32 3.96
N ALA A 245 -16.98 -3.23 4.90
CA ALA A 245 -18.09 -4.17 4.86
C ALA A 245 -19.22 -3.57 5.70
N ASP A 246 -20.45 -3.67 5.22
CA ASP A 246 -21.63 -3.25 5.98
C ASP A 246 -21.65 -4.00 7.31
N ALA A 247 -21.69 -3.25 8.43
CA ALA A 247 -21.68 -3.82 9.76
C ALA A 247 -22.85 -4.79 9.98
N GLU A 248 -24.03 -4.52 9.40
CA GLU A 248 -25.19 -5.41 9.46
C GLU A 248 -24.95 -6.69 8.66
N VAL A 249 -24.25 -6.62 7.54
CA VAL A 249 -23.85 -7.81 6.79
C VAL A 249 -22.80 -8.62 7.57
N VAL A 250 -21.78 -7.96 8.13
CA VAL A 250 -20.69 -8.61 8.87
C VAL A 250 -21.19 -9.34 10.10
N LYS A 251 -22.10 -8.72 10.87
CA LYS A 251 -22.74 -9.34 12.05
C LYS A 251 -23.42 -10.67 11.71
N ASN A 252 -23.93 -10.80 10.48
CA ASN A 252 -24.67 -11.98 10.01
C ASN A 252 -23.81 -12.98 9.20
N ILE A 253 -22.49 -12.76 9.07
CA ILE A 253 -21.60 -13.73 8.40
C ILE A 253 -21.57 -15.02 9.24
N GLY A 254 -21.85 -16.16 8.60
CA GLY A 254 -21.93 -17.46 9.26
C GLY A 254 -23.30 -17.79 9.88
N TYR A 255 -24.19 -16.80 10.05
CA TYR A 255 -25.56 -17.01 10.55
C TYR A 255 -26.59 -17.30 9.46
N ARG A 256 -26.22 -17.15 8.18
CA ARG A 256 -27.12 -17.52 7.08
C ARG A 256 -27.34 -19.03 7.11
N PRO A 257 -28.59 -19.52 7.03
CA PRO A 257 -28.84 -20.95 6.95
C PRO A 257 -28.05 -21.53 5.78
N VAL A 258 -27.31 -22.61 6.03
CA VAL A 258 -26.66 -23.39 4.96
C VAL A 258 -27.77 -23.76 3.98
N PRO A 259 -27.68 -23.41 2.68
CA PRO A 259 -28.66 -23.86 1.71
C PRO A 259 -28.72 -25.38 1.79
N LEU A 260 -29.83 -25.91 2.31
CA LEU A 260 -30.02 -27.36 2.30
C LEU A 260 -30.08 -27.75 0.83
N VAL A 261 -29.14 -28.60 0.41
CA VAL A 261 -29.13 -29.18 -0.92
C VAL A 261 -30.49 -29.85 -1.06
N ARG A 262 -31.35 -29.36 -1.96
CA ARG A 262 -32.61 -30.04 -2.25
C ARG A 262 -32.22 -31.43 -2.75
N THR A 263 -32.40 -32.45 -1.91
CA THR A 263 -32.38 -33.83 -2.37
C THR A 263 -33.48 -33.93 -3.40
N ALA A 264 -33.09 -34.03 -4.68
CA ALA A 264 -34.02 -34.32 -5.74
C ALA A 264 -34.72 -35.63 -5.35
N SER A 265 -35.99 -35.53 -4.95
CA SER A 265 -36.82 -36.69 -4.65
C SER A 265 -36.97 -37.47 -5.96
N ARG A 266 -36.16 -38.52 -6.11
CA ARG A 266 -36.42 -39.58 -7.08
C ARG A 266 -37.58 -40.40 -6.54
N PHE A 267 -38.78 -40.08 -6.97
CA PHE A 267 -39.89 -41.02 -7.02
C PHE A 267 -40.27 -41.20 -8.48
#